data_AF-A0A6G2HEL6-F1
#
_entry.id   AF-A0A6G2HEL6-F1
#
_cell.length_a   1.000
_cell.length_b   1.000
_cell.length_c   1.000
_cell.angle_alpha   90.00
_cell.angle_beta   90.00
_cell.angle_gamma   90.00
#
_symmetry.space_group_name_H-M   'P 1'
#
loop_
_entity.id
_entity.type
_entity.pdbx_description
1 polymer ?
#
loop_
_entity_poly.entity_id
_entity_poly.type
_entity_poly.pdbx_seq_one_letter_code
_entity_poly.pdbx_strand_id
1 'polypeptide(L)'
;MAAVLVLFGGAIVGGLLTPITSIDVAIGLVIVLVIRPVAGLLGLLGTDLAWRSRAIIAAFGIRGIGSFYYRSYALNQSSFQELELLIAAERLWALLGFVVLTSIVLHGILASPVMNAFARWETGSSQVES
;
A
#
# COMPACT_ATOMS: atom_id res chain seq x y z
N MET A 1 -5.26 -15.77 -0.39
CA MET A 1 -4.40 -14.70 0.17
C MET A 1 -3.27 -15.25 1.03
N ALA A 2 -3.52 -16.17 1.96
CA ALA A 2 -2.45 -16.78 2.78
C ALA A 2 -1.27 -17.32 1.97
N ALA A 3 -1.52 -18.11 0.92
CA ALA A 3 -0.45 -18.62 0.05
C ALA A 3 0.40 -17.50 -0.59
N VAL A 4 -0.22 -16.40 -1.05
CA VAL A 4 0.49 -15.27 -1.63
C VAL A 4 1.36 -14.56 -0.58
N LEU A 5 0.84 -14.37 0.63
CA LEU A 5 1.60 -13.76 1.72
C LEU A 5 2.76 -14.65 2.19
N VAL A 6 2.56 -15.96 2.20
CA VAL A 6 3.62 -16.93 2.53
C VAL A 6 4.73 -16.90 1.47
N LEU A 7 4.38 -16.93 0.18
CA LEU A 7 5.36 -16.82 -0.91
C LEU A 7 6.07 -15.46 -0.89
N PHE A 8 5.35 -14.39 -0.59
CA PHE A 8 5.94 -13.05 -0.46
C PHE A 8 6.90 -12.96 0.73
N GLY A 9 6.53 -13.55 1.87
CA GLY A 9 7.44 -13.70 3.03
C GLY A 9 8.69 -14.50 2.66
N GLY A 10 8.53 -15.61 1.92
CA GLY A 10 9.64 -16.39 1.38
C GLY A 10 10.55 -15.56 0.45
N ALA A 11 9.99 -14.72 -0.42
CA ALA A 11 10.76 -13.83 -1.30
C ALA A 11 11.53 -12.77 -0.50
N ILE A 12 10.95 -12.21 0.57
CA ILE A 12 11.64 -11.27 1.47
C ILE A 12 12.84 -11.95 2.13
N VAL A 13 12.65 -13.15 2.70
CA VAL A 13 13.74 -13.93 3.31
C VAL A 13 14.80 -14.32 2.27
N GLY A 14 14.38 -14.58 1.03
CA GLY A 14 15.25 -14.85 -0.12
C GLY A 14 16.00 -13.63 -0.67
N GLY A 15 15.91 -12.46 -0.01
CA GLY A 15 16.69 -11.29 -0.38
C GLY A 15 16.00 -10.32 -1.34
N LEU A 16 14.67 -10.35 -1.46
CA LEU A 16 13.93 -9.40 -2.30
C LEU A 16 14.25 -7.92 -1.97
N LEU A 17 14.54 -7.61 -0.70
CA LEU A 17 14.84 -6.26 -0.25
C LEU A 17 16.33 -5.90 -0.28
N THR A 18 17.22 -6.82 -0.64
CA THR A 18 18.68 -6.61 -0.62
C THR A 18 19.12 -5.40 -1.47
N PRO A 19 18.53 -5.13 -2.64
CA PRO A 19 18.91 -3.98 -3.47
C PRO A 19 18.40 -2.61 -2.97
N ILE A 20 17.68 -2.54 -1.84
CA ILE A 20 17.05 -1.30 -1.40
C ILE A 20 18.07 -0.29 -0.88
N THR A 21 17.94 0.97 -1.29
CA THR A 21 18.73 2.08 -0.77
C THR A 21 17.94 2.91 0.25
N SER A 22 18.62 3.78 1.00
CA SER A 22 17.96 4.72 1.91
C SER A 22 17.01 5.69 1.17
N ILE A 23 17.34 6.05 -0.07
CA ILE A 23 16.49 6.85 -0.95
C ILE A 23 15.21 6.08 -1.30
N ASP A 24 15.33 4.79 -1.62
CA ASP A 24 14.17 3.94 -1.95
C ASP A 24 13.24 3.78 -0.74
N VAL A 25 13.80 3.67 0.47
CA VAL A 25 13.02 3.67 1.71
C VAL A 25 12.25 4.97 1.88
N ALA A 26 12.90 6.12 1.69
CA ALA A 26 12.25 7.42 1.80
C ALA A 26 11.12 7.57 0.76
N ILE A 27 11.37 7.18 -0.49
CA ILE A 27 10.36 7.17 -1.56
C ILE A 27 9.20 6.24 -1.20
N GLY A 28 9.49 5.03 -0.73
CA GLY A 28 8.48 4.06 -0.33
C GLY A 28 7.58 4.58 0.80
N LEU A 29 8.17 5.24 1.80
CA LEU A 29 7.43 5.88 2.89
C LEU A 29 6.54 7.03 2.38
N VAL A 30 7.05 7.90 1.50
CA VAL A 30 6.24 8.97 0.89
C VAL A 30 5.08 8.39 0.08
N ILE A 31 5.33 7.33 -0.67
CA ILE A 31 4.27 6.62 -1.41
C ILE A 31 3.19 6.14 -0.45
N VAL A 32 3.57 5.46 0.63
CA VAL A 32 2.61 4.84 1.56
C VAL A 32 1.88 5.86 2.42
N LEU A 33 2.58 6.86 2.94
CA LEU A 33 2.05 7.79 3.94
C LEU A 33 1.41 9.04 3.33
N VAL A 34 1.75 9.41 2.10
CA VAL A 34 1.26 10.65 1.47
C VAL A 34 0.51 10.35 0.20
N ILE A 35 1.17 9.74 -0.79
CA ILE A 35 0.58 9.58 -2.13
C ILE A 35 -0.67 8.69 -2.05
N ARG A 36 -0.62 7.60 -1.27
CA ARG A 36 -1.74 6.68 -1.12
C ARG A 36 -2.98 7.31 -0.45
N PRO A 37 -2.88 7.97 0.72
CA PRO A 37 -4.02 8.68 1.29
C PRO A 37 -4.57 9.75 0.36
N VAL A 38 -3.71 10.53 -0.30
CA VAL A 38 -4.14 11.59 -1.22
C VAL A 38 -4.88 10.99 -2.42
N ALA A 39 -4.33 9.96 -3.07
CA ALA A 39 -5.00 9.29 -4.19
C ALA A 39 -6.34 8.66 -3.76
N GLY A 40 -6.40 8.05 -2.57
CA GLY A 40 -7.64 7.50 -2.02
C GLY A 40 -8.68 8.58 -1.72
N LEU A 41 -8.25 9.72 -1.17
CA LEU A 41 -9.11 10.87 -0.94
C LEU A 41 -9.62 11.41 -2.27
N LEU A 42 -8.77 11.64 -3.26
CA LEU A 42 -9.16 12.11 -4.59
C LEU A 42 -10.17 11.17 -5.24
N GLY A 43 -9.99 9.85 -5.14
CA GLY A 43 -10.94 8.85 -5.65
C GLY A 43 -12.29 8.83 -4.93
N LEU A 44 -12.39 9.45 -3.74
CA LEU A 44 -13.63 9.61 -2.98
C LEU A 44 -14.25 11.01 -3.16
N LEU A 45 -13.71 11.86 -4.06
CA LEU A 45 -14.35 13.15 -4.39
C LEU A 45 -15.73 12.89 -4.97
N GLY A 46 -16.74 13.65 -4.50
CA GLY A 46 -18.13 13.50 -4.92
C GLY A 46 -18.94 12.46 -4.15
N THR A 47 -18.40 11.89 -3.06
CA THR A 47 -19.17 11.05 -2.13
C THR A 47 -19.75 11.90 -1.00
N ASP A 48 -20.94 11.55 -0.51
CA ASP A 48 -21.59 12.19 0.66
C ASP A 48 -20.99 11.75 2.01
N LEU A 49 -19.79 11.16 1.99
CA LEU A 49 -19.11 10.68 3.19
C LEU A 49 -18.54 11.85 3.99
N ALA A 50 -18.71 11.81 5.30
CA ALA A 50 -18.02 12.71 6.21
C ALA A 50 -16.50 12.63 6.00
N TRP A 51 -15.81 13.77 6.09
CA TRP A 51 -14.37 13.89 5.82
C TRP A 51 -13.51 12.85 6.56
N ARG A 52 -13.88 12.55 7.81
CA ARG A 52 -13.15 11.59 8.67
C ARG A 52 -13.32 10.15 8.19
N SER A 53 -14.54 9.75 7.84
CA SER A 53 -14.83 8.45 7.24
C SER A 53 -14.08 8.29 5.91
N ARG A 54 -14.06 9.36 5.10
CA ARG A 54 -13.33 9.41 3.84
C ARG A 54 -11.82 9.22 4.02
N ALA A 55 -11.23 9.88 5.02
CA ALA A 55 -9.80 9.71 5.35
C ALA A 55 -9.46 8.29 5.80
N ILE A 56 -10.32 7.67 6.61
CA ILE A 56 -10.13 6.29 7.07
C ILE A 56 -10.24 5.31 5.90
N ILE A 57 -11.24 5.45 5.04
CA ILE A 57 -11.40 4.61 3.83
C ILE A 57 -10.23 4.82 2.86
N ALA A 58 -9.77 6.05 2.70
CA ALA A 58 -8.61 6.37 1.87
C ALA A 58 -7.32 5.72 2.40
N ALA A 59 -7.11 5.71 3.71
CA ALA A 59 -5.90 5.17 4.34
C ALA A 59 -5.92 3.65 4.57
N PHE A 60 -7.08 3.03 4.81
CA PHE A 60 -7.21 1.62 5.22
C PHE A 60 -7.82 0.69 4.16
N GLY A 61 -8.11 1.16 2.95
CA GLY A 61 -8.55 0.27 1.86
C GLY A 61 -7.49 -0.77 1.49
N ILE A 62 -7.88 -2.05 1.33
CA ILE A 62 -7.00 -3.14 0.87
C ILE A 62 -6.55 -2.84 -0.56
N ARG A 63 -5.34 -2.31 -0.75
CA ARG A 63 -4.81 -1.91 -2.06
C ARG A 63 -3.31 -2.23 -2.15
N GLY A 64 -2.88 -2.84 -3.25
CA GLY A 64 -1.46 -3.07 -3.54
C GLY A 64 -1.12 -4.39 -4.23
N ILE A 65 -1.94 -5.44 -4.05
CA ILE A 65 -1.68 -6.73 -4.71
C ILE A 65 -1.78 -6.64 -6.24
N GLY A 66 -2.66 -5.76 -6.76
CA GLY A 66 -2.78 -5.51 -8.20
C GLY A 66 -1.57 -4.81 -8.83
N SER A 67 -0.71 -4.14 -8.04
CA SER A 67 0.51 -3.54 -8.57
C SER A 67 1.52 -4.59 -9.04
N PHE A 68 1.51 -5.78 -8.44
CA PHE A 68 2.30 -6.92 -8.92
C PHE A 68 1.84 -7.38 -10.32
N TYR A 69 0.53 -7.38 -10.59
CA TYR A 69 -0.02 -7.72 -11.90
C TYR A 69 0.43 -6.74 -12.98
N TYR A 70 0.31 -5.44 -12.75
CA TYR A 70 0.74 -4.44 -13.75
C TYR A 70 2.23 -4.53 -14.05
N ARG A 71 3.05 -4.83 -13.03
CA ARG A 71 4.48 -5.04 -13.22
C ARG A 71 4.79 -6.33 -13.97
N SER A 72 4.17 -7.45 -13.61
CA SER A 72 4.37 -8.72 -14.32
C SER A 72 3.91 -8.62 -15.77
N TYR A 73 2.82 -7.89 -16.02
CA TYR A 73 2.32 -7.61 -17.36
C TYR A 73 3.31 -6.75 -18.17
N ALA A 74 3.83 -5.67 -17.59
CA ALA A 74 4.85 -4.85 -18.25
C ALA A 74 6.09 -5.67 -18.61
N LEU A 75 6.59 -6.51 -17.69
CA LEU A 75 7.74 -7.38 -17.93
C LEU A 75 7.49 -8.44 -19.02
N ASN A 76 6.25 -8.91 -19.16
CA ASN A 76 5.91 -9.89 -20.19
C ASN A 76 5.76 -9.26 -21.59
N GLN A 77 5.57 -7.94 -21.69
CA GLN A 77 5.32 -7.26 -22.96
C GLN A 77 6.53 -6.53 -23.55
N SER A 78 7.61 -6.34 -22.80
CA SER A 78 8.78 -5.59 -23.29
C SER A 78 9.91 -6.50 -23.80
N SER A 79 10.36 -6.22 -25.02
CA SER A 79 11.64 -6.70 -25.59
C SER A 79 12.80 -5.98 -24.90
N PHE A 80 13.35 -6.56 -23.84
CA PHE A 80 14.41 -5.95 -23.03
C PHE A 80 15.79 -6.06 -23.70
N GLN A 81 16.22 -5.01 -24.42
CA GLN A 81 17.52 -4.98 -25.09
C GLN A 81 18.66 -4.28 -24.33
N GLU A 82 18.50 -3.79 -23.10
CA GLU A 82 19.62 -3.12 -22.39
C GLU A 82 19.78 -3.60 -20.94
N LEU A 83 20.99 -4.03 -20.60
CA LEU A 83 21.40 -4.60 -19.31
C LEU A 83 21.12 -3.67 -18.10
N GLU A 84 21.05 -2.36 -18.32
CA GLU A 84 20.69 -1.36 -17.30
C GLU A 84 19.24 -1.50 -16.82
N LEU A 85 18.32 -1.97 -17.67
CA LEU A 85 16.93 -2.23 -17.28
C LEU A 85 16.82 -3.42 -16.32
N LEU A 86 17.77 -4.36 -16.33
CA LEU A 86 17.74 -5.52 -15.43
C LEU A 86 18.08 -5.13 -13.99
N ILE A 87 19.07 -4.26 -13.79
CA ILE A 87 19.44 -3.71 -12.47
C ILE A 87 18.33 -2.76 -11.96
N ALA A 88 17.75 -1.95 -12.85
CA ALA A 88 16.56 -1.15 -12.52
C ALA A 88 15.35 -2.03 -12.19
N ALA A 89 15.22 -3.20 -12.82
CA ALA A 89 14.14 -4.14 -12.54
C ALA A 89 14.26 -4.73 -11.13
N GLU A 90 15.44 -5.11 -10.67
CA GLU A 90 15.62 -5.65 -9.31
C GLU A 90 15.32 -4.61 -8.22
N ARG A 91 15.86 -3.39 -8.34
CA ARG A 91 15.58 -2.31 -7.38
C ARG A 91 14.10 -1.96 -7.31
N LEU A 92 13.42 -1.96 -8.45
CA LEU A 92 12.01 -1.60 -8.50
C LEU A 92 11.11 -2.75 -7.96
N TRP A 93 11.55 -4.02 -8.04
CA TRP A 93 10.92 -5.15 -7.33
C TRP A 93 11.12 -5.04 -5.82
N ALA A 94 12.34 -4.70 -5.37
CA ALA A 94 12.65 -4.45 -3.96
C ALA A 94 11.81 -3.29 -3.39
N LEU A 95 11.71 -2.18 -4.12
CA LEU A 95 10.87 -1.03 -3.73
C LEU A 95 9.39 -1.40 -3.66
N LEU A 96 8.86 -2.12 -4.65
CA LEU A 96 7.47 -2.58 -4.64
C LEU A 96 7.21 -3.52 -3.45
N GLY A 97 8.13 -4.45 -3.20
CA GLY A 97 8.09 -5.32 -2.03
C GLY A 97 8.11 -4.55 -0.72
N PHE A 98 9.00 -3.57 -0.59
CA PHE A 98 9.06 -2.70 0.59
C PHE A 98 7.75 -1.95 0.81
N VAL A 99 7.21 -1.30 -0.23
CA VAL A 99 5.94 -0.57 -0.17
C VAL A 99 4.78 -1.47 0.25
N VAL A 100 4.71 -2.70 -0.27
CA VAL A 100 3.68 -3.69 0.11
C VAL A 100 3.87 -4.15 1.55
N LEU A 101 5.10 -4.48 1.95
CA LEU A 101 5.42 -4.90 3.31
C LEU A 101 5.05 -3.80 4.33
N THR A 102 5.52 -2.57 4.11
CA THR A 102 5.20 -1.42 4.97
C THR A 102 3.69 -1.21 5.07
N SER A 103 2.96 -1.33 3.96
CA SER A 103 1.50 -1.23 3.97
C SER A 103 0.83 -2.29 4.82
N ILE A 104 1.25 -3.56 4.71
CA ILE A 104 0.67 -4.67 5.47
C ILE A 104 0.95 -4.49 6.96
N VAL A 105 2.19 -4.12 7.32
CA VAL A 105 2.59 -3.88 8.71
C VAL A 105 1.81 -2.71 9.30
N LEU A 106 1.77 -1.57 8.62
CA LEU A 106 1.03 -0.39 9.10
C LEU A 106 -0.46 -0.70 9.25
N HIS A 107 -1.07 -1.38 8.28
CA HIS A 107 -2.47 -1.77 8.38
C HIS A 107 -2.70 -2.74 9.55
N GLY A 108 -1.86 -3.77 9.71
CA GLY A 108 -1.98 -4.74 10.79
C GLY A 108 -1.88 -4.12 12.18
N ILE A 109 -1.01 -3.12 12.37
CA ILE A 109 -0.85 -2.41 13.64
C ILE A 109 -2.00 -1.41 13.87
N LEU A 110 -2.37 -0.65 12.83
CA LEU A 110 -3.25 0.51 12.97
C LEU A 110 -4.75 0.19 12.78
N ALA A 111 -5.11 -0.90 12.10
CA ALA A 111 -6.50 -1.17 11.76
C ALA A 111 -7.41 -1.31 12.99
N SER A 112 -7.05 -2.17 13.95
CA SER A 112 -7.84 -2.37 15.16
C SER A 112 -8.03 -1.11 16.00
N PRO A 113 -6.97 -0.34 16.38
CA PRO A 113 -7.17 0.86 17.18
C PRO A 113 -7.95 1.95 16.44
N VAL A 114 -7.71 2.13 15.13
CA VAL A 114 -8.39 3.15 14.34
C VAL A 114 -9.86 2.83 14.15
N MET A 115 -10.21 1.58 13.83
CA MET A 115 -11.61 1.18 13.68
C MET A 115 -12.37 1.25 15.00
N ASN A 116 -11.74 0.86 16.11
CA ASN A 116 -12.34 1.00 17.44
C ASN A 116 -12.56 2.47 17.81
N ALA A 117 -11.62 3.36 17.45
CA ALA A 117 -11.82 4.80 17.61
C ALA A 117 -12.98 5.27 16.74
N PHE A 118 -13.00 4.95 15.45
CA PHE A 118 -14.07 5.37 14.54
C PHE A 118 -15.47 4.93 15.01
N ALA A 119 -15.63 3.66 15.41
CA ALA A 119 -16.89 3.11 15.88
C ALA A 119 -17.45 3.84 17.12
N ARG A 120 -16.57 4.27 18.05
CA ARG A 120 -16.96 5.07 19.23
C ARG A 120 -17.47 6.47 18.87
N TRP A 121 -16.96 7.05 17.79
CA TRP A 121 -17.36 8.39 17.37
C TRP A 121 -18.71 8.34 16.65
N GLU A 122 -18.91 7.34 15.80
CA GLU A 122 -20.15 7.17 15.02
C GLU A 122 -21.35 6.92 15.94
N THR A 123 -21.18 6.09 16.98
CA THR A 123 -22.21 5.89 18.02
C THR A 123 -22.54 7.15 18.82
N GLY A 124 -21.57 8.06 19.01
CA GLY A 124 -21.80 9.34 19.68
C GLY A 124 -22.56 10.35 18.82
N SER A 125 -22.33 10.37 17.49
CA SER A 125 -23.05 11.25 16.57
C SER A 125 -24.52 10.86 16.39
N SER A 126 -24.84 9.56 16.37
CA SER A 126 -26.23 9.09 16.23
C SER A 126 -27.12 9.38 17.44
N GLN A 127 -26.54 9.62 18.62
CA GLN A 127 -27.26 9.94 19.86
C GLN A 127 -27.57 11.44 20.00
N VAL A 128 -26.89 12.30 19.23
CA VAL A 128 -27.10 13.76 19.27
C VAL A 128 -28.15 14.22 18.25
N GLU A 129 -28.44 13.40 17.25
CA GLU A 129 -29.48 13.65 16.22
C GLU A 129 -30.87 13.10 16.57
N SER A 130 -31.05 12.45 17.73
CA SER A 130 -32.33 11.93 18.24
C SER A 130 -32.87 12.77 19.40
#